data_AF-A0A7N0T3E2-F1
#
_entry.id   AF-A0A7N0T3E2-F1
#
_cell.length_a   1.000
_cell.length_b   1.000
_cell.length_c   1.000
_cell.angle_alpha   90.00
_cell.angle_beta   90.00
_cell.angle_gamma   90.00
#
_symmetry.space_group_name_H-M   'P 1'
#
loop_
_entity.id
_entity.type
_entity.pdbx_description
1 polymer ?
#
loop_
_entity_poly.entity_id
_entity_poly.type
_entity_poly.pdbx_seq_one_letter_code
_entity_poly.pdbx_strand_id
1 'polypeptide(L)'
;MAVQLNNSPNSVISLHPKRSCRTISHRANAVSLVKAASSNGLQLIKSGKLRPVVPKEAEAIIESEGFVLLDVRPTWEREKAHVAGTPHVPLFLKDEDSSPLTLLKKWVHFGYIGCWTGQQFTTINQDFVQQVEKVIPDKTSKVLVACGEGLRSLMAASRLHECGYRNLGWLAGGFNRAGDGDFKTIEGEEKLQYAAIGGASYYFLKVLIFLQAVGRN
;
A
#
# COMPACT_ATOMS: atom_id res chain seq x y z
N MET A 1 18.51 -11.20 70.93
CA MET A 1 17.47 -10.96 69.93
C MET A 1 17.90 -9.80 69.05
N ALA A 2 18.19 -10.05 67.78
CA ALA A 2 18.37 -9.02 66.76
C ALA A 2 18.09 -9.68 65.40
N VAL A 3 16.96 -9.34 64.78
CA VAL A 3 16.58 -9.82 63.44
C VAL A 3 16.96 -8.72 62.45
N GLN A 4 17.96 -8.97 61.61
CA GLN A 4 18.30 -8.12 60.48
C GLN A 4 17.32 -8.38 59.32
N LEU A 5 16.70 -7.30 58.83
CA LEU A 5 15.89 -7.27 57.63
C LEU A 5 16.80 -7.06 56.41
N ASN A 6 16.94 -8.09 55.56
CA ASN A 6 17.57 -7.97 54.26
C ASN A 6 16.54 -7.51 53.22
N ASN A 7 16.69 -6.28 52.74
CA ASN A 7 15.87 -5.69 51.68
C ASN A 7 16.64 -5.83 50.35
N SER A 8 16.17 -6.73 49.47
CA SER A 8 16.72 -6.87 48.11
C SER A 8 16.09 -5.81 47.18
N PRO A 9 16.87 -5.16 46.29
CA PRO A 9 16.35 -4.14 45.40
C PRO A 9 15.53 -4.75 44.25
N ASN A 10 14.30 -4.23 44.12
CA ASN A 10 13.37 -4.49 43.03
C ASN A 10 14.05 -4.41 41.66
N SER A 11 14.05 -5.53 40.93
CA SER A 11 14.31 -5.54 39.50
C SER A 11 13.22 -4.75 38.77
N VAL A 12 13.56 -3.56 38.30
CA VAL A 12 12.71 -2.73 37.45
C VAL A 12 12.55 -3.44 36.10
N ILE A 13 11.45 -4.19 35.97
CA ILE A 13 10.99 -4.70 34.68
C ILE A 13 10.64 -3.48 33.83
N SER A 14 11.49 -3.18 32.85
CA SER A 14 11.26 -2.20 31.81
C SER A 14 10.05 -2.62 30.97
N LEU A 15 8.86 -2.24 31.43
CA LEU A 15 7.64 -2.27 30.62
C LEU A 15 7.79 -1.21 29.53
N HIS A 16 8.32 -1.60 28.38
CA HIS A 16 8.15 -0.81 27.17
C HIS A 16 6.65 -0.69 26.89
N PRO A 17 6.04 0.52 26.94
CA PRO A 17 4.64 0.66 26.62
C PRO A 17 4.47 0.30 25.15
N LYS A 18 3.65 -0.72 24.85
CA LYS A 18 3.20 -1.01 23.49
C LYS A 18 2.60 0.28 22.94
N ARG A 19 3.31 0.96 22.02
CA ARG A 19 2.74 2.07 21.27
C ARG A 19 1.56 1.50 20.48
N SER A 20 0.35 1.67 21.00
CA SER A 20 -0.87 1.42 20.25
C SER A 20 -0.77 2.25 18.97
N CYS A 21 -0.81 1.58 17.82
CA CYS A 21 -0.86 2.20 16.52
C CYS A 21 -2.09 3.14 16.53
N ARG A 22 -1.86 4.45 16.68
CA ARG A 22 -2.96 5.43 16.78
C ARG A 22 -3.87 5.23 15.58
N THR A 23 -5.17 5.09 15.73
CA THR A 23 -6.10 5.18 14.60
C THR A 23 -6.02 6.58 13.98
N ILE A 24 -6.26 6.69 12.66
CA ILE A 24 -6.28 8.01 12.01
C ILE A 24 -7.44 8.81 12.66
N SER A 25 -7.15 10.00 13.16
CA SER A 25 -8.18 10.84 13.78
C SER A 25 -9.09 11.43 12.71
N HIS A 26 -10.41 11.31 12.89
CA HIS A 26 -11.43 11.93 12.03
C HIS A 26 -11.29 13.46 11.88
N ARG A 27 -10.50 14.13 12.74
CA ARG A 27 -10.26 15.59 12.69
C ARG A 27 -9.10 16.02 11.78
N ALA A 28 -8.28 15.08 11.29
CA ALA A 28 -7.16 15.43 10.41
C ALA A 28 -7.66 15.57 8.95
N ASN A 29 -7.35 16.70 8.30
CA ASN A 29 -7.63 16.87 6.88
C ASN A 29 -6.90 15.78 6.06
N ALA A 30 -7.62 15.04 5.21
CA ALA A 30 -7.05 13.94 4.42
C ALA A 30 -5.82 14.36 3.59
N VAL A 31 -5.82 15.60 3.08
CA VAL A 31 -4.71 16.17 2.30
C VAL A 31 -3.43 16.32 3.13
N SER A 32 -3.53 16.78 4.39
CA SER A 32 -2.34 16.93 5.25
C SER A 32 -1.79 15.57 5.67
N LEU A 33 -2.66 14.59 5.90
CA LEU A 33 -2.29 13.22 6.22
C LEU A 33 -1.50 12.57 5.07
N VAL A 34 -1.99 12.70 3.83
CA VAL A 34 -1.32 12.17 2.64
C VAL A 34 0.03 12.84 2.43
N LYS A 35 0.10 14.17 2.58
CA LYS A 35 1.35 14.92 2.44
C LYS A 35 2.39 14.50 3.49
N ALA A 36 1.98 14.41 4.76
CA ALA A 36 2.85 13.99 5.85
C ALA A 36 3.35 12.55 5.66
N ALA A 37 2.46 11.62 5.31
CA ALA A 37 2.83 10.23 5.10
C ALA A 37 3.77 10.04 3.89
N SER A 38 3.58 10.81 2.82
CA SER A 38 4.50 10.82 1.68
C SER A 38 5.88 11.36 2.04
N SER A 39 5.95 12.47 2.79
CA SER A 39 7.23 13.01 3.27
C SER A 39 7.95 12.07 4.24
N ASN A 40 7.19 11.40 5.10
CA ASN A 40 7.73 10.41 6.04
C ASN A 40 8.26 9.19 5.29
N GLY A 41 7.51 8.67 4.32
CA GLY A 41 7.97 7.56 3.47
C GLY A 41 9.27 7.88 2.74
N LEU A 42 9.40 9.07 2.17
CA LEU A 42 10.65 9.50 1.52
C LEU A 42 11.82 9.60 2.52
N GLN A 43 11.56 10.06 3.75
CA GLN A 43 12.57 10.05 4.81
C GLN A 43 12.95 8.62 5.23
N LEU A 44 12.02 7.67 5.22
CA LEU A 44 12.31 6.25 5.51
C LEU A 44 13.22 5.63 4.44
N ILE A 45 13.02 5.98 3.17
CA ILE A 45 13.93 5.59 2.08
C ILE A 45 15.32 6.20 2.32
N LYS A 46 15.40 7.51 2.59
CA LYS A 46 16.67 8.20 2.83
C LYS A 46 17.43 7.69 4.06
N SER A 47 16.70 7.28 5.09
CA SER A 47 17.28 6.71 6.32
C SER A 47 17.58 5.21 6.24
N GLY A 48 17.30 4.56 5.10
CA GLY A 48 17.55 3.14 4.88
C GLY A 48 16.59 2.20 5.62
N LYS A 49 15.53 2.72 6.24
CA LYS A 49 14.53 1.93 6.97
C LYS A 49 13.47 1.31 6.06
N LEU A 50 13.33 1.83 4.85
CA LEU A 50 12.45 1.31 3.81
C LEU A 50 13.29 0.99 2.58
N ARG A 51 13.39 -0.30 2.24
CA ARG A 51 14.20 -0.74 1.10
C ARG A 51 13.43 -0.52 -0.21
N PRO A 52 13.93 0.30 -1.15
CA PRO A 52 13.34 0.37 -2.48
C PRO A 52 13.67 -0.91 -3.25
N VAL A 53 12.66 -1.51 -3.88
CA VAL A 53 12.78 -2.73 -4.68
C VAL A 53 12.20 -2.46 -6.05
N VAL A 54 12.94 -2.76 -7.12
CA VAL A 54 12.42 -2.67 -8.49
C VAL A 54 11.60 -3.91 -8.83
N PRO A 55 10.54 -3.81 -9.67
CA PRO A 55 9.68 -4.96 -10.00
C PRO A 55 10.43 -6.20 -10.49
N LYS A 56 11.45 -6.02 -11.34
CA LYS A 56 12.30 -7.10 -11.84
C LYS A 56 13.04 -7.90 -10.75
N GLU A 57 13.34 -7.27 -9.61
CA GLU A 57 14.00 -7.91 -8.47
C GLU A 57 13.01 -8.40 -7.41
N ALA A 58 11.74 -8.01 -7.51
CA ALA A 58 10.73 -8.26 -6.48
C ALA A 58 10.54 -9.76 -6.26
N GLU A 59 10.38 -10.54 -7.32
CA GLU A 59 10.21 -12.00 -7.23
C GLU A 59 11.43 -12.67 -6.59
N ALA A 60 12.64 -12.29 -7.01
CA ALA A 60 13.87 -12.85 -6.46
C ALA A 60 13.98 -12.59 -4.95
N ILE A 61 13.59 -11.40 -4.49
CA ILE A 61 13.61 -11.03 -3.07
C ILE A 61 12.49 -11.73 -2.29
N ILE A 62 11.32 -11.91 -2.90
CA ILE A 62 10.22 -12.68 -2.30
C ILE A 62 10.69 -14.12 -2.03
N GLU A 63 11.32 -14.77 -3.01
CA GLU A 63 11.76 -16.16 -2.89
C GLU A 63 13.02 -16.35 -2.03
N SER A 64 14.06 -15.55 -2.27
CA SER A 64 15.36 -15.74 -1.61
C SER A 64 15.39 -15.17 -0.19
N GLU A 65 14.75 -14.03 0.03
CA GLU A 65 14.80 -13.34 1.32
C GLU A 65 13.54 -13.56 2.16
N GLY A 66 12.47 -14.14 1.59
CA GLY A 66 11.21 -14.43 2.28
C GLY A 66 10.35 -13.18 2.50
N PHE A 67 10.37 -12.23 1.56
CA PHE A 67 9.46 -11.08 1.64
C PHE A 67 8.02 -11.49 1.31
N VAL A 68 7.09 -11.03 2.14
CA VAL A 68 5.66 -11.14 1.86
C VAL A 68 5.23 -9.92 1.05
N LEU A 69 4.78 -10.13 -0.19
CA LEU A 69 4.23 -9.07 -1.03
C LEU A 69 2.83 -8.67 -0.54
N LEU A 70 2.67 -7.42 -0.12
CA LEU A 70 1.39 -6.84 0.31
C LEU A 70 0.85 -5.90 -0.76
N ASP A 71 -0.26 -6.27 -1.38
CA ASP A 71 -0.97 -5.42 -2.34
C ASP A 71 -1.91 -4.47 -1.58
N VAL A 72 -1.66 -3.16 -1.72
CA VAL A 72 -2.48 -2.11 -1.09
C VAL A 72 -3.40 -1.38 -2.07
N ARG A 73 -3.51 -1.87 -3.30
CA ARG A 73 -4.44 -1.33 -4.30
C ARG A 73 -5.89 -1.52 -3.86
N PRO A 74 -6.81 -0.68 -4.33
CA PRO A 74 -8.24 -0.94 -4.17
C PRO A 74 -8.67 -2.20 -4.91
N THR A 75 -9.81 -2.76 -4.51
CA THR A 75 -10.35 -4.04 -5.03
C THR A 75 -10.49 -4.04 -6.55
N TRP A 76 -11.05 -2.97 -7.13
CA TRP A 76 -11.28 -2.87 -8.58
C TRP A 76 -10.00 -2.85 -9.43
N GLU A 77 -8.84 -2.49 -8.87
CA GLU A 77 -7.55 -2.62 -9.58
C GLU A 77 -7.00 -4.04 -9.46
N ARG A 78 -7.20 -4.69 -8.31
CA ARG A 78 -6.75 -6.05 -8.06
C ARG A 78 -7.49 -7.07 -8.91
N GLU A 79 -8.80 -6.88 -9.07
CA GLU A 79 -9.67 -7.73 -9.89
C GLU A 79 -9.22 -7.83 -11.36
N LYS A 80 -8.61 -6.78 -11.90
CA LYS A 80 -8.09 -6.80 -13.28
C LYS A 80 -6.84 -7.67 -13.41
N ALA A 81 -5.89 -7.51 -12.49
CA ALA A 81 -4.65 -8.27 -12.46
C ALA A 81 -3.95 -8.15 -11.10
N HIS A 82 -3.45 -9.26 -10.58
CA HIS A 82 -2.67 -9.30 -9.35
C HIS A 82 -1.75 -10.52 -9.29
N VAL A 83 -0.78 -10.48 -8.37
CA VAL A 83 0.12 -11.61 -8.12
C VAL A 83 -0.61 -12.63 -7.24
N ALA A 84 -0.62 -13.89 -7.66
CA ALA A 84 -1.34 -14.96 -6.96
C ALA A 84 -0.74 -15.22 -5.57
N GLY A 85 -1.58 -15.64 -4.62
CA GLY A 85 -1.15 -16.00 -3.27
C GLY A 85 -0.68 -14.83 -2.38
N THR A 86 -0.74 -13.59 -2.86
CA THR A 86 -0.32 -12.42 -2.06
C THR A 86 -1.46 -11.87 -1.21
N PRO A 87 -1.21 -11.50 0.06
CA PRO A 87 -2.20 -10.80 0.87
C PRO A 87 -2.62 -9.46 0.26
N HIS A 88 -3.92 -9.15 0.38
CA HIS A 88 -4.52 -7.91 -0.11
C HIS A 88 -5.15 -7.14 1.04
N VAL A 89 -4.74 -5.90 1.22
CA VAL A 89 -5.36 -4.99 2.18
C VAL A 89 -5.43 -3.59 1.55
N PRO A 90 -6.59 -3.13 1.08
CA PRO A 90 -6.71 -1.85 0.38
C PRO A 90 -6.45 -0.68 1.33
N LEU A 91 -5.55 0.23 0.93
CA LEU A 91 -5.36 1.50 1.66
C LEU A 91 -6.51 2.47 1.39
N PHE A 92 -7.08 2.41 0.19
CA PHE A 92 -8.18 3.26 -0.26
C PHE A 92 -9.40 2.41 -0.57
N LEU A 93 -10.53 2.79 -0.01
CA LEU A 93 -11.84 2.19 -0.23
C LEU A 93 -12.70 3.15 -1.05
N LYS A 94 -13.71 2.61 -1.72
CA LYS A 94 -14.72 3.43 -2.38
C LYS A 94 -15.45 4.27 -1.34
N ASP A 95 -15.61 5.55 -1.63
CA ASP A 95 -16.38 6.45 -0.79
C ASP A 95 -17.87 6.21 -1.06
N GLU A 96 -18.59 5.74 -0.04
CA GLU A 96 -20.04 5.48 -0.09
C GLU A 96 -20.86 6.65 0.46
N ASP A 97 -20.24 7.79 0.80
CA ASP A 97 -20.95 8.94 1.35
C ASP A 97 -21.86 9.57 0.29
N SER A 98 -23.15 9.57 0.57
CA SER A 98 -24.21 10.04 -0.33
C SER A 98 -24.74 11.42 0.05
N SER A 99 -24.03 12.17 0.91
CA SER A 99 -24.44 13.54 1.26
C SER A 99 -24.47 14.45 0.02
N PRO A 100 -25.41 15.40 -0.08
CA PRO A 100 -25.61 16.22 -1.28
C PRO A 100 -24.35 16.96 -1.76
N LEU A 101 -23.55 17.49 -0.83
CA LEU A 101 -22.29 18.16 -1.14
C LEU A 101 -21.22 17.17 -1.65
N THR A 102 -21.17 15.96 -1.09
CA THR A 102 -20.27 14.90 -1.53
C THR A 102 -20.66 14.38 -2.91
N LEU A 103 -21.96 14.25 -3.19
CA LEU A 103 -22.46 13.89 -4.52
C LEU A 103 -22.09 14.94 -5.57
N LEU A 104 -22.26 16.23 -5.27
CA LEU A 104 -21.81 17.31 -6.15
C LEU A 104 -20.30 17.22 -6.41
N LYS A 105 -19.50 16.98 -5.36
CA LYS A 105 -18.05 16.81 -5.47
C LYS A 105 -17.66 15.58 -6.30
N LYS A 106 -18.34 14.45 -6.11
CA LYS A 106 -18.18 13.22 -6.90
C LYS A 106 -18.50 13.47 -8.38
N TRP A 107 -19.58 14.18 -8.66
CA TRP A 107 -19.97 14.58 -10.01
C TRP A 107 -18.92 15.46 -10.70
N VAL A 108 -18.46 16.52 -10.03
CA VAL A 108 -17.42 17.40 -10.58
C VAL A 108 -16.11 16.65 -10.82
N HIS A 109 -15.69 15.81 -9.87
CA HIS A 109 -14.48 15.00 -10.00
C HIS A 109 -14.59 13.99 -11.15
N PHE A 110 -15.73 13.30 -11.25
CA PHE A 110 -16.01 12.36 -12.33
C PHE A 110 -16.01 13.05 -13.70
N GLY A 111 -16.69 14.19 -13.84
CA GLY A 111 -16.78 14.93 -15.10
C GLY A 111 -15.46 15.53 -15.56
N TYR A 112 -14.60 15.98 -14.62
CA TYR A 112 -13.33 16.62 -14.99
C TYR A 112 -12.24 15.61 -15.37
N ILE A 113 -12.03 14.58 -14.54
CA ILE A 113 -10.90 13.67 -14.72
C ILE A 113 -11.21 12.22 -14.41
N GLY A 114 -12.18 11.94 -13.53
CA GLY A 114 -12.51 10.59 -13.10
C GLY A 114 -13.05 9.71 -14.24
N CYS A 115 -13.85 10.26 -15.16
CA CYS A 115 -14.32 9.52 -16.33
C CYS A 115 -13.17 9.17 -17.29
N TRP A 116 -12.16 10.02 -17.38
CA TRP A 116 -11.01 9.82 -18.25
C TRP A 116 -10.02 8.82 -17.64
N THR A 117 -9.64 9.01 -16.39
CA THR A 117 -8.61 8.20 -15.70
C THR A 117 -9.18 6.95 -15.02
N GLY A 118 -10.51 6.86 -14.89
CA GLY A 118 -11.19 5.81 -14.14
C GLY A 118 -11.02 5.95 -12.62
N GLN A 119 -10.52 7.09 -12.14
CA GLN A 119 -10.37 7.33 -10.72
C GLN A 119 -11.75 7.44 -10.05
N GLN A 120 -11.99 6.54 -9.10
CA GLN A 120 -13.16 6.61 -8.24
C GLN A 120 -12.89 7.57 -7.08
N PHE A 121 -13.94 8.16 -6.55
CA PHE A 121 -13.82 8.95 -5.32
C PHE A 121 -13.56 8.00 -4.16
N THR A 122 -12.38 8.09 -3.55
CA THR A 122 -11.91 7.14 -2.53
C THR A 122 -11.69 7.78 -1.17
N THR A 123 -11.92 7.00 -0.13
CA THR A 123 -11.63 7.34 1.27
C THR A 123 -10.55 6.44 1.83
N ILE A 124 -9.73 6.96 2.74
CA ILE A 124 -8.66 6.20 3.37
C ILE A 124 -9.23 5.19 4.38
N ASN A 125 -8.79 3.94 4.26
CA ASN A 125 -9.15 2.86 5.16
C ASN A 125 -8.54 3.10 6.55
N GLN A 126 -9.40 3.35 7.53
CA GLN A 126 -8.99 3.63 8.92
C GLN A 126 -8.46 2.36 9.61
N ASP A 127 -8.99 1.20 9.23
CA ASP A 127 -8.68 -0.11 9.80
C ASP A 127 -7.54 -0.80 9.04
N PHE A 128 -6.90 -0.12 8.09
CA PHE A 128 -5.82 -0.66 7.26
C PHE A 128 -4.78 -1.43 8.08
N VAL A 129 -4.23 -0.81 9.13
CA VAL A 129 -3.17 -1.47 9.93
C VAL A 129 -3.70 -2.68 10.68
N GLN A 130 -4.93 -2.63 11.20
CA GLN A 130 -5.53 -3.76 11.90
C GLN A 130 -5.78 -4.92 10.95
N GLN A 131 -6.19 -4.64 9.71
CA GLN A 131 -6.36 -5.65 8.67
C GLN A 131 -5.01 -6.26 8.28
N VAL A 132 -3.95 -5.45 8.13
CA VAL A 132 -2.60 -5.98 7.89
C VAL A 132 -2.13 -6.84 9.07
N GLU A 133 -2.34 -6.43 10.32
CA GLU A 133 -1.96 -7.22 11.50
C GLU A 133 -2.71 -8.55 11.60
N LYS A 134 -3.92 -8.67 11.05
CA LYS A 134 -4.63 -9.96 10.97
C LYS A 134 -3.99 -10.92 9.98
N VAL A 135 -3.42 -10.38 8.90
CA VAL A 135 -2.86 -11.16 7.79
C VAL A 135 -1.37 -11.44 8.01
N ILE A 136 -0.64 -10.47 8.57
CA ILE A 136 0.78 -10.51 8.90
C ILE A 136 0.91 -10.11 10.38
N PRO A 137 0.66 -11.03 11.32
CA PRO A 137 0.70 -10.72 12.75
C PRO A 137 2.11 -10.42 13.28
N ASP A 138 3.14 -10.97 12.63
CA ASP A 138 4.52 -10.75 13.02
C ASP A 138 5.08 -9.44 12.41
N LYS A 139 5.34 -8.46 13.27
CA LYS A 139 5.90 -7.16 12.89
C LYS A 139 7.39 -7.21 12.53
N THR A 140 8.05 -8.34 12.78
CA THR A 140 9.43 -8.59 12.34
C THR A 140 9.51 -9.25 10.96
N SER A 141 8.37 -9.67 10.41
CA SER A 141 8.28 -10.20 9.06
C SER A 141 8.72 -9.16 8.02
N LYS A 142 9.36 -9.64 6.96
CA LYS A 142 9.77 -8.82 5.82
C LYS A 142 8.55 -8.60 4.92
N VAL A 143 8.11 -7.36 4.79
CA VAL A 143 6.89 -7.02 4.02
C VAL A 143 7.25 -6.09 2.87
N LEU A 144 6.99 -6.51 1.64
CA LEU A 144 7.17 -5.72 0.44
C LEU A 144 5.83 -5.09 0.07
N VAL A 145 5.69 -3.77 0.23
CA VAL A 145 4.43 -3.07 -0.02
C VAL A 145 4.37 -2.59 -1.47
N ALA A 146 3.31 -2.97 -2.20
CA ALA A 146 3.14 -2.63 -3.61
C ALA A 146 1.79 -1.96 -3.89
N CYS A 147 1.78 -1.04 -4.85
CA CYS A 147 0.57 -0.45 -5.40
C CYS A 147 0.73 -0.21 -6.91
N GLY A 148 -0.21 0.48 -7.56
CA GLY A 148 -0.12 0.78 -8.99
C GLY A 148 1.15 1.56 -9.39
N GLU A 149 1.40 2.73 -8.79
CA GLU A 149 2.48 3.65 -9.19
C GLU A 149 3.58 3.85 -8.13
N GLY A 150 3.41 3.28 -6.94
CA GLY A 150 4.34 3.40 -5.80
C GLY A 150 3.98 4.46 -4.75
N LEU A 151 3.18 5.49 -5.07
CA LEU A 151 2.87 6.54 -4.07
C LEU A 151 2.01 6.05 -2.91
N ARG A 152 0.97 5.26 -3.20
CA ARG A 152 0.07 4.70 -2.18
C ARG A 152 0.77 3.67 -1.28
N SER A 153 1.68 2.87 -1.85
CA SER A 153 2.47 1.90 -1.09
C SER A 153 3.51 2.58 -0.20
N LEU A 154 4.04 3.74 -0.61
CA LEU A 154 4.92 4.54 0.23
C LEU A 154 4.20 5.08 1.48
N MET A 155 2.97 5.56 1.29
CA MET A 155 2.09 5.98 2.40
C MET A 155 1.76 4.82 3.34
N ALA A 156 1.37 3.66 2.78
CA ALA A 156 1.12 2.44 3.57
C ALA A 156 2.37 1.98 4.34
N ALA A 157 3.54 1.98 3.71
CA ALA A 157 4.80 1.60 4.35
C ALA A 157 5.17 2.55 5.51
N SER A 158 5.04 3.87 5.32
CA SER A 158 5.21 4.84 6.41
C SER A 158 4.29 4.52 7.59
N ARG A 159 3.05 4.14 7.29
CA ARG A 159 2.06 3.82 8.31
C ARG A 159 2.37 2.53 9.06
N LEU A 160 2.78 1.48 8.35
CA LEU A 160 3.20 0.22 8.95
C LEU A 160 4.45 0.43 9.83
N HIS A 161 5.40 1.25 9.37
CA HIS A 161 6.59 1.57 10.15
C HIS A 161 6.25 2.27 11.47
N GLU A 162 5.34 3.26 11.46
CA GLU A 162 4.84 3.90 12.68
C GLU A 162 4.21 2.92 13.67
N CYS A 163 3.62 1.84 13.17
CA CYS A 163 2.93 0.82 13.94
C CYS A 163 3.82 -0.37 14.31
N GLY A 164 5.13 -0.27 14.01
CA GLY A 164 6.18 -1.13 14.55
C GLY A 164 6.73 -2.16 13.56
N TYR A 165 6.30 -2.16 12.31
CA TYR A 165 6.92 -3.02 11.27
C TYR A 165 8.31 -2.50 10.95
N ARG A 166 9.31 -3.37 11.05
CA ARG A 166 10.73 -2.98 10.95
C ARG A 166 11.34 -3.29 9.59
N ASN A 167 10.94 -4.41 8.99
CA ASN A 167 11.52 -4.91 7.75
C ASN A 167 10.58 -4.61 6.59
N LEU A 168 10.58 -3.37 6.12
CA LEU A 168 9.71 -2.91 5.05
C LEU A 168 10.47 -2.75 3.74
N GLY A 169 9.91 -3.31 2.68
CA GLY A 169 10.25 -3.05 1.30
C GLY A 169 9.17 -2.20 0.65
N TRP A 170 9.56 -1.42 -0.36
CA TRP A 170 8.65 -0.63 -1.17
C TRP A 170 8.90 -0.92 -2.65
N LEU A 171 7.85 -1.32 -3.36
CA LEU A 171 7.93 -1.55 -4.80
C LEU A 171 8.02 -0.22 -5.55
N ALA A 172 9.22 0.12 -6.02
CA ALA A 172 9.52 1.39 -6.65
C ALA A 172 8.86 1.50 -8.02
N GLY A 173 7.97 2.49 -8.17
CA GLY A 173 7.13 2.69 -9.37
C GLY A 173 5.95 1.72 -9.48
N GLY A 174 5.76 0.85 -8.48
CA GLY A 174 4.61 -0.03 -8.39
C GLY A 174 4.50 -1.04 -9.54
N PHE A 175 3.30 -1.60 -9.67
CA PHE A 175 2.95 -2.58 -10.69
C PHE A 175 2.98 -2.04 -12.12
N ASN A 176 2.84 -0.72 -12.32
CA ASN A 176 2.95 -0.08 -13.64
C ASN A 176 4.33 -0.32 -14.29
N ARG A 177 5.37 -0.53 -13.48
CA ARG A 177 6.73 -0.84 -13.97
C ARG A 177 7.02 -2.34 -14.09
N ALA A 178 6.05 -3.20 -13.82
CA ALA A 178 6.23 -4.64 -13.96
C ALA A 178 6.13 -5.03 -15.45
N GLY A 179 7.17 -5.69 -15.95
CA GLY A 179 7.19 -6.30 -17.27
C GLY A 179 6.57 -7.69 -17.30
N ASP A 180 6.44 -8.22 -18.51
CA ASP A 180 6.05 -9.61 -18.71
C ASP A 180 7.14 -10.53 -18.14
N GLY A 181 6.78 -11.44 -17.23
CA GLY A 181 7.71 -12.40 -16.60
C GLY A 181 8.43 -11.91 -15.34
N ASP A 182 8.18 -10.68 -14.87
CA ASP A 182 8.74 -10.17 -13.61
C ASP A 182 8.16 -10.88 -12.37
N PHE A 183 6.94 -11.44 -12.48
CA PHE A 183 6.27 -12.21 -11.44
C PHE A 183 5.84 -13.57 -12.02
N LYS A 184 5.99 -14.66 -11.23
CA LYS A 184 5.74 -16.03 -11.73
C LYS A 184 4.27 -16.32 -12.04
N THR A 185 3.38 -15.92 -11.14
CA THR A 185 1.95 -16.23 -11.23
C THR A 185 1.13 -14.96 -11.11
N ILE A 186 0.57 -14.53 -12.23
CA ILE A 186 -0.34 -13.38 -12.32
C ILE A 186 -1.74 -13.91 -12.60
N GLU A 187 -2.70 -13.55 -11.75
CA GLU A 187 -4.12 -13.83 -11.92
C GLU A 187 -4.85 -12.57 -12.39
N GLY A 188 -5.65 -12.72 -13.44
CA GLY A 188 -6.43 -11.64 -14.03
C GLY A 188 -6.50 -11.73 -15.56
N GLU A 189 -7.43 -11.00 -16.15
CA GLU A 189 -7.59 -10.93 -17.61
C GLU A 189 -6.58 -9.98 -18.26
N GLU A 190 -5.98 -9.09 -17.46
CA GLU A 190 -5.17 -7.98 -17.95
C GLU A 190 -3.72 -8.07 -17.48
N LYS A 191 -2.84 -7.30 -18.14
CA LYS A 191 -1.46 -7.17 -17.69
C LYS A 191 -1.38 -6.36 -16.41
N LEU A 192 -0.48 -6.78 -15.51
CA LEU A 192 -0.25 -6.14 -14.21
C LEU A 192 0.10 -4.64 -14.33
N GLN A 193 0.85 -4.27 -15.38
CA GLN A 193 1.17 -2.89 -15.74
C GLN A 193 -0.06 -2.00 -16.04
N TYR A 194 -1.12 -2.58 -16.59
CA TYR A 194 -2.31 -1.83 -17.03
C TYR A 194 -3.45 -1.86 -16.02
N ALA A 195 -3.36 -2.70 -14.97
CA ALA A 195 -4.41 -2.85 -13.97
C ALA A 195 -4.75 -1.54 -13.23
N ALA A 196 -3.78 -0.64 -13.07
CA ALA A 196 -3.98 0.67 -12.45
C ALA A 196 -4.68 1.70 -13.37
N ILE A 197 -4.75 1.44 -14.67
CA ILE A 197 -5.34 2.35 -15.67
C ILE A 197 -6.84 2.06 -15.79
N GLY A 198 -7.67 3.09 -15.85
CA GLY A 198 -9.12 2.97 -15.93
C GLY A 198 -9.79 4.03 -16.80
N GLY A 199 -11.12 4.00 -16.85
CA GLY A 199 -11.93 5.01 -17.55
C GLY A 199 -11.72 4.98 -19.06
N ALA A 200 -11.94 6.13 -19.71
CA ALA A 200 -11.76 6.27 -21.15
C ALA A 200 -10.29 6.04 -21.59
N SER A 201 -9.33 6.41 -20.74
CA SER A 201 -7.90 6.25 -21.02
C SER A 201 -7.49 4.79 -21.23
N TYR A 202 -8.18 3.86 -20.56
CA TYR A 202 -7.96 2.43 -20.71
C TYR A 202 -8.33 1.92 -22.12
N TYR A 203 -9.47 2.34 -22.64
CA TYR A 203 -9.88 1.99 -24.00
C TYR A 203 -8.96 2.61 -25.04
N PHE A 204 -8.55 3.86 -24.82
CA PHE A 204 -7.58 4.52 -25.68
C PHE A 204 -6.25 3.78 -25.72
N LEU A 205 -5.75 3.32 -24.56
CA LEU A 205 -4.55 2.48 -24.48
C LEU A 205 -4.71 1.18 -25.27
N LYS A 206 -5.86 0.49 -25.15
CA LYS A 206 -6.12 -0.73 -25.94
C LYS A 206 -6.09 -0.46 -27.45
N VAL A 207 -6.68 0.64 -27.90
CA VAL A 207 -6.62 1.06 -29.31
C VAL A 207 -5.19 1.32 -29.75
N LEU A 208 -4.39 2.03 -28.94
CA LEU A 208 -2.98 2.29 -29.27
C LEU A 208 -2.15 1.00 -29.36
N ILE A 209 -2.34 0.07 -28.43
CA ILE A 209 -1.66 -1.24 -28.44
C ILE A 209 -2.05 -2.01 -29.71
N PHE A 210 -3.33 -2.00 -30.06
CA PHE A 210 -3.82 -2.63 -31.30
C PHE A 210 -3.18 -2.02 -32.54
N LEU A 211 -3.17 -0.69 -32.66
CA LEU A 211 -2.54 0.01 -33.79
C LEU A 211 -1.04 -0.26 -33.89
N GLN A 212 -0.33 -0.33 -32.76
CA GLN A 212 1.09 -0.70 -32.74
C GLN A 212 1.33 -2.15 -33.18
N ALA A 213 0.43 -3.08 -32.83
CA ALA A 213 0.51 -4.46 -33.26
C ALA A 213 0.29 -4.60 -34.78
N VAL A 214 -0.68 -3.85 -35.33
CA VAL A 214 -0.97 -3.85 -36.77
C VAL A 214 0.15 -3.18 -37.57
N GLY A 215 0.71 -2.07 -37.10
CA GLY A 215 1.77 -1.35 -37.80
C GLY A 215 3.18 -1.97 -37.70
N ARG A 216 3.33 -3.05 -36.92
CA ARG A 216 4.58 -3.83 -36.81
C ARG A 216 4.61 -5.07 -37.72
N ASN A 217 3.51 -5.35 -38.43
CA ASN A 217 3.42 -6.34 -39.50
C ASN A 217 3.63 -5.67 -40.86
#